data_AF-A0A4R2JSM6-F1
#
_entry.id   AF-A0A4R2JSM6-F1
#
_cell.length_a   1.000
_cell.length_b   1.000
_cell.length_c   1.000
_cell.angle_alpha   90.00
_cell.angle_beta   90.00
_cell.angle_gamma   90.00
#
_symmetry.space_group_name_H-M   'P 1'
#
loop_
_entity.id
_entity.type
_entity.pdbx_description
1 polymer ?
#
loop_
_entity_poly.entity_id
_entity_poly.type
_entity_poly.pdbx_seq_one_letter_code
_entity_poly.pdbx_strand_id
1 'polypeptide(L)'
;MENRAASAAIDENKRIIKIAIKYRCKINFRYVNEKGEETRRTVHPWVLFQYRTFGSGVIYVYVAGFCELRGELRTFRLDRMSGVTLVNEYIFFEDIDIGSLKDKFDDTFIGKAKILQSVCELNNQLSISQDGSARKSSVDGKVYGYYGSKPVLRQKPSWVDEVGADKEYPKLWHSLKLTNSFGKCRSPLEEKVMTALDEDDEVVAYEIEPFKIRFWAGSVQSFYMPDLLVTYSNGRKVIVEIKSKRDVSLAINLAKFQAIEQYAIENGYTFEVWTVGPGGVVTSIPWKDRAITSFEGRRRGISSQKKQESGCLTVVIIFIIIIFLLWVRA
;
A
#
# COMPACT_ATOMS: atom_id res chain seq x y z
N MET A 1 -33.71 -18.43 26.57
CA MET A 1 -33.55 -17.78 25.24
C MET A 1 -32.25 -16.97 25.15
N GLU A 2 -31.80 -16.30 26.21
CA GLU A 2 -30.55 -15.51 26.24
C GLU A 2 -29.29 -16.26 25.78
N ASN A 3 -29.05 -17.49 26.23
CA ASN A 3 -27.85 -18.25 25.84
C ASN A 3 -27.76 -18.54 24.33
N ARG A 4 -28.90 -18.63 23.62
CA ARG A 4 -28.90 -18.84 22.16
C ARG A 4 -28.56 -17.55 21.41
N ALA A 5 -29.08 -16.41 21.87
CA ALA A 5 -28.78 -15.11 21.25
C ALA A 5 -27.31 -14.73 21.42
N ALA A 6 -26.74 -14.96 22.61
CA ALA A 6 -25.31 -14.75 22.87
C ALA A 6 -24.43 -15.65 22.00
N SER A 7 -24.80 -16.93 21.84
CA SER A 7 -24.07 -17.85 20.94
C SER A 7 -24.12 -17.40 19.49
N ALA A 8 -25.29 -16.98 18.99
CA ALA A 8 -25.45 -16.51 17.62
C ALA A 8 -24.62 -15.25 17.33
N ALA A 9 -24.56 -14.30 18.27
CA ALA A 9 -23.75 -13.11 18.15
C ALA A 9 -22.24 -13.43 18.07
N ILE A 10 -21.78 -14.40 18.88
CA ILE A 10 -20.39 -14.88 18.83
C ILE A 10 -20.09 -15.52 17.47
N ASP A 11 -20.99 -16.33 16.92
CA ASP A 11 -20.77 -16.99 15.64
C ASP A 11 -20.75 -16.01 14.46
N GLU A 12 -21.59 -14.97 14.50
CA GLU A 12 -21.53 -13.89 13.50
C GLU A 12 -20.22 -13.09 13.62
N ASN A 13 -19.80 -12.74 14.83
CA ASN A 13 -18.51 -12.08 15.06
C ASN A 13 -17.35 -12.92 14.51
N LYS A 14 -17.35 -14.25 14.74
CA LYS A 14 -16.34 -15.17 14.17
C LYS A 14 -16.35 -15.11 12.64
N ARG A 15 -17.53 -15.13 12.00
CA ARG A 15 -17.67 -15.09 10.55
C ARG A 15 -17.04 -13.82 9.98
N ILE A 16 -17.37 -12.66 10.55
CA ILE A 16 -16.83 -11.36 10.14
C ILE A 16 -15.31 -11.32 10.32
N ILE A 17 -14.80 -11.79 11.46
CA ILE A 17 -13.35 -11.80 11.73
C ILE A 17 -12.61 -12.75 10.78
N LYS A 18 -13.17 -13.91 10.44
CA LYS A 18 -12.59 -14.81 9.44
C LYS A 18 -12.49 -14.14 8.07
N ILE A 19 -13.53 -13.42 7.65
CA ILE A 19 -13.53 -12.63 6.42
C ILE A 19 -12.45 -11.54 6.49
N ALA A 20 -12.34 -10.83 7.61
CA ALA A 20 -11.33 -9.80 7.81
C ALA A 20 -9.90 -10.34 7.72
N ILE A 21 -9.62 -11.49 8.35
CA ILE A 21 -8.32 -12.17 8.26
C ILE A 21 -8.04 -12.63 6.82
N LYS A 22 -9.04 -13.23 6.17
CA LYS A 22 -8.94 -13.72 4.78
C LYS A 22 -8.59 -12.63 3.79
N TYR A 23 -9.25 -11.48 3.89
CA TYR A 23 -9.09 -10.38 2.95
C TYR A 23 -8.18 -9.25 3.47
N ARG A 24 -7.52 -9.46 4.61
CA ARG A 24 -6.64 -8.49 5.28
C ARG A 24 -7.30 -7.12 5.49
N CYS A 25 -8.55 -7.14 5.96
CA CYS A 25 -9.31 -5.94 6.30
C CYS A 25 -9.25 -5.67 7.81
N LYS A 26 -9.38 -4.41 8.19
CA LYS A 26 -9.55 -4.01 9.60
C LYS A 26 -10.96 -4.37 10.09
N ILE A 27 -11.09 -4.51 11.40
CA ILE A 27 -12.39 -4.61 12.08
C ILE A 27 -12.57 -3.46 13.05
N ASN A 28 -13.79 -2.95 13.15
CA ASN A 28 -14.20 -2.01 14.19
C ASN A 28 -15.24 -2.67 15.10
N PHE A 29 -15.13 -2.47 16.42
CA PHE A 29 -16.06 -3.02 17.40
C PHE A 29 -16.06 -2.24 18.71
N ARG A 30 -17.10 -2.44 19.52
CA ARG A 30 -17.13 -2.08 20.95
C ARG A 30 -16.60 -3.24 21.78
N TYR A 31 -15.81 -2.92 22.80
CA TYR A 31 -15.17 -3.88 23.68
C TYR A 31 -15.34 -3.48 25.14
N VAL A 32 -15.84 -4.42 25.95
CA VAL A 32 -15.97 -4.25 27.40
C VAL A 32 -14.86 -5.04 28.10
N ASN A 33 -14.05 -4.39 28.92
CA ASN A 33 -12.98 -5.06 29.65
C ASN A 33 -13.47 -5.74 30.94
N GLU A 34 -12.57 -6.31 31.73
CA GLU A 34 -12.90 -6.98 33.01
C GLU A 34 -13.47 -6.07 34.08
N LYS A 35 -13.19 -4.77 33.98
CA LYS A 35 -13.71 -3.76 34.89
C LYS A 35 -15.07 -3.22 34.44
N GLY A 36 -15.63 -3.73 33.34
CA GLY A 36 -16.85 -3.22 32.74
C GLY A 36 -16.67 -1.94 31.92
N GLU A 37 -15.43 -1.48 31.70
CA GLU A 37 -15.17 -0.27 30.92
C GLU A 37 -15.34 -0.56 29.44
N GLU A 38 -16.18 0.23 28.78
CA GLU A 38 -16.42 0.13 27.34
C GLU A 38 -15.43 1.00 26.55
N THR A 39 -14.97 0.47 25.44
CA THR A 39 -14.14 1.20 24.48
C THR A 39 -14.46 0.81 23.04
N ARG A 40 -14.28 1.74 22.10
CA ARG A 40 -14.28 1.42 20.67
C ARG A 40 -12.86 1.05 20.22
N ARG A 41 -12.74 0.01 19.40
CA ARG A 41 -11.47 -0.54 18.94
C ARG A 41 -11.49 -0.67 17.43
N THR A 42 -10.42 -0.22 16.79
CA THR A 42 -10.04 -0.63 15.43
C THR A 42 -8.86 -1.58 15.56
N VAL A 43 -9.02 -2.79 15.04
CA VAL A 43 -8.03 -3.86 15.15
C VAL A 43 -7.75 -4.43 13.78
N HIS A 44 -6.50 -4.80 13.59
CA HIS A 44 -6.04 -5.50 12.42
C HIS A 44 -5.95 -6.99 12.78
N PRO A 45 -6.97 -7.80 12.45
CA PRO A 45 -7.07 -9.15 12.98
C PRO A 45 -6.11 -10.09 12.24
N TRP A 46 -5.44 -10.97 12.99
CA TRP A 46 -4.46 -11.90 12.42
C TRP A 46 -4.76 -13.35 12.65
N VAL A 47 -5.12 -13.67 13.90
CA VAL A 47 -5.40 -15.03 14.30
C VAL A 47 -6.67 -15.03 15.12
N LEU A 48 -7.58 -15.90 14.71
CA LEU A 48 -8.75 -16.28 15.46
C LEU A 48 -8.46 -17.66 16.06
N PHE A 49 -8.62 -17.81 17.36
CA PHE A 49 -8.29 -19.04 18.07
C PHE A 49 -9.22 -19.31 19.24
N GLN A 50 -9.28 -20.57 19.66
CA GLN A 50 -9.92 -21.01 20.88
C GLN A 50 -8.86 -21.28 21.94
N TYR A 51 -9.15 -20.89 23.18
CA TYR A 51 -8.29 -21.19 24.31
C TYR A 51 -9.13 -21.76 25.45
N ARG A 52 -8.65 -22.86 26.03
CA ARG A 52 -9.28 -23.53 27.16
C ARG A 52 -8.61 -23.03 28.44
N THR A 53 -9.38 -22.42 29.33
CA THR A 53 -8.84 -21.92 30.61
C THR A 53 -8.45 -23.08 31.53
N PHE A 54 -7.25 -22.98 32.09
CA PHE A 54 -6.75 -23.92 33.09
C PHE A 54 -7.63 -23.86 34.35
N GLY A 55 -7.98 -25.01 34.92
CA GLY A 55 -8.86 -25.12 36.09
C GLY A 55 -10.35 -25.28 35.76
N SER A 56 -10.97 -24.34 35.03
CA SER A 56 -12.42 -24.39 34.76
C SER A 56 -12.80 -25.22 33.53
N GLY A 57 -11.87 -25.46 32.60
CA GLY A 57 -12.14 -26.20 31.36
C GLY A 57 -13.01 -25.45 30.34
N VAL A 58 -13.41 -24.21 30.63
CA VAL A 58 -14.21 -23.37 29.74
C VAL A 58 -13.40 -22.96 28.51
N ILE A 59 -14.05 -22.99 27.35
CA ILE A 59 -13.43 -22.60 26.07
C ILE A 59 -13.91 -21.21 25.70
N TYR A 60 -12.97 -20.29 25.55
CA TYR A 60 -13.22 -18.95 25.03
C TYR A 60 -12.63 -18.80 23.65
N VAL A 61 -13.19 -17.88 22.87
CA VAL A 61 -12.72 -17.55 21.53
C VAL A 61 -12.09 -16.17 21.57
N TYR A 62 -10.93 -16.05 20.95
CA TYR A 62 -10.14 -14.83 20.92
C TYR A 62 -9.74 -14.47 19.50
N VAL A 63 -9.61 -13.18 19.25
CA VAL A 63 -8.86 -12.64 18.12
C VAL A 63 -7.62 -11.95 18.63
N ALA A 64 -6.45 -12.27 18.08
CA ALA A 64 -5.24 -11.47 18.26
C ALA A 64 -5.01 -10.60 17.02
N GLY A 65 -4.53 -9.38 17.26
CA GLY A 65 -4.26 -8.42 16.20
C GLY A 65 -3.65 -7.12 16.71
N PHE A 66 -3.21 -6.28 15.79
CA PHE A 66 -2.69 -4.95 16.11
C PHE A 66 -3.84 -4.00 16.45
N CYS A 67 -3.79 -3.40 17.64
CA CYS A 67 -4.80 -2.47 18.12
C CYS A 67 -4.34 -1.04 17.91
N GLU A 68 -5.02 -0.29 17.03
CA GLU A 68 -4.61 1.08 16.70
C GLU A 68 -4.68 2.03 17.90
N LEU A 69 -5.65 1.85 18.80
CA LEU A 69 -5.77 2.73 19.97
C LEU A 69 -4.57 2.56 20.93
N ARG A 70 -4.00 1.37 21.02
CA ARG A 70 -2.89 1.08 21.94
C ARG A 70 -1.53 1.07 21.26
N GLY A 71 -1.49 1.04 19.92
CA GLY A 71 -0.26 0.95 19.15
C GLY A 71 0.51 -0.36 19.37
N GLU A 72 -0.16 -1.42 19.82
CA GLU A 72 0.48 -2.69 20.17
C GLU A 72 -0.41 -3.89 19.85
N LEU A 73 0.17 -5.09 19.96
CA LEU A 73 -0.50 -6.36 19.74
C LEU A 73 -1.31 -6.76 20.96
N ARG A 74 -2.57 -7.13 20.73
CA ARG A 74 -3.49 -7.51 21.80
C ARG A 74 -4.39 -8.65 21.41
N THR A 75 -4.92 -9.30 22.43
CA THR A 75 -5.96 -10.33 22.32
C THR A 75 -7.29 -9.77 22.80
N PHE A 76 -8.36 -10.14 22.11
CA PHE A 76 -9.71 -9.70 22.41
C PHE A 76 -10.63 -10.92 22.49
N ARG A 77 -11.28 -11.10 23.63
CA ARG A 77 -12.26 -12.17 23.84
C ARG A 77 -13.57 -11.82 23.14
N LEU A 78 -14.09 -12.73 22.31
CA LEU A 78 -15.21 -12.46 21.40
C LEU A 78 -16.56 -12.26 22.11
N ASP A 79 -16.76 -12.88 23.26
CA ASP A 79 -17.95 -12.68 24.11
C ASP A 79 -18.02 -11.27 24.71
N ARG A 80 -16.89 -10.55 24.73
CA ARG A 80 -16.78 -9.15 25.18
C ARG A 80 -16.86 -8.15 24.01
N MET A 81 -17.09 -8.63 22.79
CA MET A 81 -17.16 -7.79 21.58
C MET A 81 -18.62 -7.60 21.16
N SER A 82 -18.98 -6.37 20.80
CA SER A 82 -20.28 -6.08 20.16
C SER A 82 -20.14 -5.15 18.96
N GLY A 83 -21.06 -5.25 18.01
CA GLY A 83 -21.08 -4.41 16.81
C GLY A 83 -19.84 -4.56 15.94
N VAL A 84 -19.35 -5.79 15.76
CA VAL A 84 -18.18 -6.06 14.92
C VAL A 84 -18.53 -5.77 13.46
N THR A 85 -17.75 -4.93 12.81
CA THR A 85 -17.94 -4.52 11.42
C THR A 85 -16.61 -4.56 10.67
N LEU A 86 -16.68 -4.85 9.38
CA LEU A 86 -15.53 -4.72 8.48
C LEU A 86 -15.30 -3.24 8.19
N VAL A 87 -14.05 -2.83 8.27
CA VAL A 87 -13.61 -1.54 7.76
C VAL A 87 -12.91 -1.81 6.44
N ASN A 88 -13.35 -1.16 5.37
CA ASN A 88 -12.82 -1.34 4.00
C ASN A 88 -11.46 -0.63 3.82
N GLU A 89 -10.57 -0.84 4.79
CA GLU A 89 -9.19 -0.39 4.78
C GLU A 89 -8.31 -1.64 4.81
N TYR A 90 -7.48 -1.78 3.77
CA TYR A 90 -6.57 -2.90 3.64
C TYR A 90 -5.39 -2.73 4.59
N ILE A 91 -4.93 -3.84 5.15
CA ILE A 91 -3.81 -3.86 6.06
C ILE A 91 -2.58 -4.42 5.36
N PHE A 92 -1.52 -3.61 5.29
CA PHE A 92 -0.20 -4.05 4.86
C PHE A 92 0.68 -4.36 6.08
N PHE A 93 1.12 -5.61 6.18
CA PHE A 93 2.11 -6.06 7.15
C PHE A 93 3.39 -6.44 6.43
N GLU A 94 4.42 -5.60 6.52
CA GLU A 94 5.77 -5.99 6.07
C GLU A 94 6.71 -6.31 7.25
N ASP A 95 6.43 -5.81 8.47
CA ASP A 95 7.46 -5.72 9.52
C ASP A 95 7.11 -6.44 10.83
N ILE A 96 6.17 -7.37 10.77
CA ILE A 96 5.79 -8.11 11.97
C ILE A 96 6.34 -9.51 11.80
N ASP A 97 7.41 -9.79 12.55
CA ASP A 97 7.97 -11.12 12.65
C ASP A 97 6.92 -12.07 13.26
N ILE A 98 6.26 -12.79 12.37
CA ILE A 98 5.27 -13.82 12.68
C ILE A 98 5.88 -14.89 13.60
N GLY A 99 7.19 -15.15 13.49
CA GLY A 99 7.93 -16.03 14.39
C GLY A 99 7.89 -15.51 15.83
N SER A 100 8.32 -14.27 16.05
CA SER A 100 8.26 -13.62 17.39
C SER A 100 6.86 -13.58 18.01
N LEU A 101 5.83 -13.62 17.17
CA LEU A 101 4.44 -13.64 17.60
C LEU A 101 3.95 -15.00 18.00
N LYS A 102 4.35 -16.02 17.25
CA LYS A 102 4.09 -17.40 17.62
C LYS A 102 4.78 -17.69 18.96
N ASP A 103 6.00 -17.22 19.14
CA ASP A 103 6.73 -17.36 20.41
C ASP A 103 6.00 -16.66 21.55
N LYS A 104 5.60 -15.38 21.38
CA LYS A 104 4.77 -14.67 22.38
C LYS A 104 3.41 -15.32 22.63
N PHE A 105 2.81 -15.91 21.61
CA PHE A 105 1.53 -16.58 21.69
C PHE A 105 1.65 -17.88 22.47
N ASP A 106 2.68 -18.68 22.19
CA ASP A 106 2.97 -19.93 22.88
C ASP A 106 3.39 -19.67 24.34
N ASP A 107 4.12 -18.58 24.60
CA ASP A 107 4.51 -18.12 25.95
C ASP A 107 3.31 -17.62 26.77
N THR A 108 2.38 -16.88 26.14
CA THR A 108 1.21 -16.30 26.83
C THR A 108 0.10 -17.33 27.02
N PHE A 109 -0.06 -18.25 26.07
CA PHE A 109 -1.08 -19.30 26.08
C PHE A 109 -0.43 -20.67 26.24
N ILE A 110 0.15 -20.90 27.42
CA ILE A 110 0.72 -22.20 27.81
C ILE A 110 -0.39 -23.26 27.75
N GLY A 111 -0.46 -24.00 26.64
CA GLY A 111 -1.36 -25.14 26.43
C GLY A 111 -2.58 -24.91 25.51
N LYS A 112 -2.81 -25.88 24.61
CA LYS A 112 -4.04 -26.19 23.82
C LYS A 112 -4.82 -25.00 23.24
N ALA A 113 -4.15 -23.93 22.80
CA ALA A 113 -4.79 -22.99 21.90
C ALA A 113 -5.05 -23.68 20.55
N LYS A 114 -6.32 -23.69 20.10
CA LYS A 114 -6.70 -24.21 18.79
C LYS A 114 -6.90 -23.04 17.83
N ILE A 115 -6.01 -22.90 16.86
CA ILE A 115 -6.15 -21.92 15.78
C ILE A 115 -7.40 -22.28 14.95
N LEU A 116 -8.25 -21.28 14.71
CA LEU A 116 -9.45 -21.39 13.87
C LEU A 116 -9.28 -20.75 12.50
N GLN A 117 -8.46 -19.70 12.43
CA GLN A 117 -8.08 -19.00 11.21
C GLN A 117 -6.83 -18.18 11.51
N SER A 118 -5.83 -18.23 10.63
CA SER A 118 -4.68 -17.33 10.69
C SER A 118 -4.33 -16.77 9.32
N VAL A 119 -3.61 -15.64 9.30
CA VAL A 119 -2.98 -15.10 8.07
C VAL A 119 -1.97 -16.11 7.49
N CYS A 120 -1.29 -16.89 8.34
CA CYS A 120 -0.26 -17.85 7.92
C CYS A 120 -0.83 -19.06 7.17
N GLU A 121 -1.93 -19.64 7.67
CA GLU A 121 -2.60 -20.77 7.00
C GLU A 121 -3.09 -20.39 5.59
N LEU A 122 -3.54 -19.14 5.41
CA LEU A 122 -3.96 -18.64 4.10
C LEU A 122 -2.79 -18.52 3.12
N ASN A 123 -1.64 -18.04 3.60
CA ASN A 123 -0.44 -17.95 2.78
C ASN A 123 0.04 -19.36 2.35
N ASN A 124 -0.04 -20.36 3.23
CA ASN A 124 0.33 -21.75 2.91
C ASN A 124 -0.67 -22.46 1.98
N GLN A 125 -1.97 -22.19 2.10
CA GLN A 125 -2.99 -22.74 1.20
C GLN A 125 -2.87 -22.15 -0.21
N LEU A 126 -2.52 -20.87 -0.34
CA LEU A 126 -2.23 -20.23 -1.63
C LEU A 126 -0.99 -20.81 -2.32
N SER A 127 -0.01 -21.30 -1.55
CA SER A 127 1.18 -21.95 -2.12
C SER A 127 0.98 -23.40 -2.55
N ILE A 128 -0.03 -24.10 -2.02
CA ILE A 128 -0.28 -25.54 -2.33
C ILE A 128 -1.21 -25.71 -3.55
N SER A 129 -2.01 -24.70 -3.91
CA SER A 129 -2.85 -24.74 -5.12
C SER A 129 -2.16 -24.25 -6.40
N GLN A 130 -0.84 -24.08 -6.40
CA GLN A 130 -0.04 -23.66 -7.56
C GLN A 130 0.91 -24.77 -8.04
N ASP A 131 0.42 -26.01 -8.14
CA ASP A 131 1.09 -27.03 -8.94
C ASP A 131 0.48 -27.04 -10.35
N GLY A 132 1.12 -26.29 -11.25
CA GLY A 132 0.65 -26.07 -12.61
C GLY A 132 1.14 -24.72 -13.16
N SER A 133 2.37 -24.72 -13.68
CA SER A 133 3.08 -23.58 -14.29
C SER A 133 3.68 -22.59 -13.29
N ALA A 134 5.00 -22.71 -13.11
CA ALA A 134 5.82 -21.82 -12.33
C ALA A 134 5.74 -20.37 -12.84
N ARG A 135 4.81 -19.58 -12.29
CA ARG A 135 4.95 -18.12 -12.26
C ARG A 135 5.88 -17.79 -11.09
N LYS A 136 7.12 -17.39 -11.40
CA LYS A 136 8.01 -16.72 -10.45
C LYS A 136 7.27 -15.50 -9.90
N SER A 137 6.68 -15.59 -8.71
CA SER A 137 6.38 -14.41 -7.90
C SER A 137 7.72 -13.89 -7.39
N SER A 138 8.50 -13.26 -8.27
CA SER A 138 9.69 -12.54 -7.85
C SER A 138 9.22 -11.29 -7.11
N VAL A 139 8.95 -11.43 -5.81
CA VAL A 139 9.40 -10.39 -4.88
C VAL A 139 10.91 -10.50 -4.89
N ASP A 140 11.52 -10.04 -5.98
CA ASP A 140 12.95 -9.79 -6.03
C ASP A 140 13.20 -8.85 -4.84
N GLY A 141 14.12 -9.21 -3.94
CA GLY A 141 14.32 -8.48 -2.68
C GLY A 141 14.71 -6.99 -2.87
N LYS A 142 14.85 -6.59 -4.13
CA LYS A 142 15.10 -5.25 -4.62
C LYS A 142 14.02 -4.26 -4.22
N VAL A 143 14.46 -3.08 -3.81
CA VAL A 143 13.63 -1.93 -3.48
C VAL A 143 13.87 -0.84 -4.53
N TYR A 144 12.80 -0.33 -5.11
CA TYR A 144 12.84 0.65 -6.20
C TYR A 144 12.65 2.10 -5.70
N GLY A 145 12.96 3.09 -6.52
CA GLY A 145 12.80 4.51 -6.18
C GLY A 145 13.98 5.12 -5.42
N TYR A 146 13.87 6.40 -5.06
CA TYR A 146 14.98 7.18 -4.51
C TYR A 146 14.97 7.25 -2.97
N TYR A 147 16.10 6.93 -2.36
CA TYR A 147 16.37 7.16 -0.94
C TYR A 147 16.84 8.61 -0.74
N GLY A 148 16.05 9.44 -0.05
CA GLY A 148 16.38 10.85 0.13
C GLY A 148 15.45 11.60 1.08
N SER A 149 15.74 12.89 1.30
CA SER A 149 15.01 13.80 2.20
C SER A 149 13.51 13.65 2.05
N LYS A 150 12.78 13.51 3.18
CA LYS A 150 11.35 13.24 3.23
C LYS A 150 10.58 14.07 2.18
N PRO A 151 9.82 13.46 1.26
CA PRO A 151 8.83 14.22 0.51
C PRO A 151 7.91 14.86 1.54
N VAL A 152 7.73 16.18 1.45
CA VAL A 152 6.78 16.90 2.31
C VAL A 152 5.40 16.36 1.96
N LEU A 153 4.93 15.37 2.72
CA LEU A 153 3.59 14.84 2.65
C LEU A 153 2.66 15.99 3.06
N ARG A 154 2.14 16.73 2.08
CA ARG A 154 0.94 17.54 2.33
C ARG A 154 -0.12 16.54 2.76
N GLN A 155 -0.64 16.74 3.98
CA GLN A 155 -1.82 16.03 4.47
C GLN A 155 -2.87 16.06 3.36
N LYS A 156 -3.54 14.93 3.12
CA LYS A 156 -4.71 14.87 2.24
C LYS A 156 -5.62 16.06 2.60
N PRO A 157 -6.05 16.90 1.64
CA PRO A 157 -7.08 17.88 1.91
C PRO A 157 -8.30 17.16 2.51
N SER A 158 -8.92 17.75 3.52
CA SER A 158 -10.08 17.18 4.25
C SER A 158 -11.34 16.97 3.41
N TRP A 159 -11.28 17.22 2.09
CA TRP A 159 -12.40 17.11 1.15
C TRP A 159 -12.42 15.77 0.38
N VAL A 160 -11.61 14.78 0.78
CA VAL A 160 -11.54 13.46 0.11
C VAL A 160 -12.78 12.58 0.40
N ASP A 161 -13.72 13.07 1.21
CA ASP A 161 -14.97 12.37 1.52
C ASP A 161 -16.17 12.79 0.62
N GLU A 162 -15.97 13.69 -0.35
CA GLU A 162 -17.07 14.28 -1.15
C GLU A 162 -17.17 13.80 -2.62
N VAL A 163 -16.71 12.59 -2.92
CA VAL A 163 -17.33 11.83 -4.02
C VAL A 163 -17.99 10.66 -3.33
N GLY A 164 -19.32 10.75 -3.20
CA GLY A 164 -20.13 9.81 -2.43
C GLY A 164 -19.62 8.39 -2.62
N ALA A 165 -19.35 7.71 -1.50
CA ALA A 165 -19.02 6.30 -1.50
C ALA A 165 -20.22 5.55 -2.11
N ASP A 166 -20.24 5.44 -3.43
CA ASP A 166 -21.17 4.60 -4.15
C ASP A 166 -20.99 3.20 -3.55
N LYS A 167 -22.05 2.70 -2.92
CA LYS A 167 -22.08 1.39 -2.25
C LYS A 167 -21.77 0.22 -3.20
N GLU A 168 -21.55 0.50 -4.48
CA GLU A 168 -21.26 -0.44 -5.54
C GLU A 168 -19.80 -0.88 -5.58
N TYR A 169 -18.84 -0.04 -5.15
CA TYR A 169 -17.42 -0.39 -5.22
C TYR A 169 -16.84 -0.79 -3.86
N PRO A 170 -15.87 -1.72 -3.83
CA PRO A 170 -15.33 -2.45 -4.98
C PRO A 170 -16.28 -3.54 -5.51
N LYS A 171 -16.28 -3.76 -6.83
CA LYS A 171 -17.09 -4.82 -7.47
C LYS A 171 -16.24 -5.87 -8.18
N LEU A 172 -16.84 -7.03 -8.43
CA LEU A 172 -16.23 -8.10 -9.19
C LEU A 172 -16.30 -7.75 -10.68
N TRP A 173 -15.16 -7.80 -11.36
CA TRP A 173 -15.01 -7.53 -12.77
C TRP A 173 -14.73 -8.83 -13.52
N HIS A 174 -15.40 -9.01 -14.66
CA HIS A 174 -15.26 -10.18 -15.51
C HIS A 174 -14.92 -9.72 -16.92
N SER A 175 -13.97 -10.40 -17.55
CA SER A 175 -13.62 -10.19 -18.95
C SER A 175 -13.02 -11.45 -19.55
N LEU A 176 -13.23 -11.66 -20.85
CA LEU A 176 -12.58 -12.71 -21.62
C LEU A 176 -11.09 -12.43 -21.84
N LYS A 177 -10.67 -11.16 -21.75
CA LYS A 177 -9.26 -10.74 -21.83
C LYS A 177 -8.56 -10.80 -20.47
N LEU A 178 -9.28 -11.14 -19.40
CA LEU A 178 -8.71 -11.22 -18.05
C LEU A 178 -8.03 -12.57 -17.83
N THR A 179 -6.74 -12.55 -17.48
CA THR A 179 -5.97 -13.81 -17.33
C THR A 179 -6.50 -14.73 -16.23
N ASN A 180 -7.13 -14.19 -15.18
CA ASN A 180 -7.68 -14.96 -14.05
C ASN A 180 -9.22 -15.09 -14.07
N SER A 181 -9.86 -14.86 -15.24
CA SER A 181 -11.33 -14.86 -15.46
C SER A 181 -12.13 -13.79 -14.68
N PHE A 182 -11.65 -13.33 -13.54
CA PHE A 182 -12.21 -12.23 -12.78
C PHE A 182 -11.13 -11.47 -11.99
N GLY A 183 -11.45 -10.24 -11.59
CA GLY A 183 -10.65 -9.47 -10.66
C GLY A 183 -11.47 -8.37 -9.98
N LYS A 184 -10.82 -7.53 -9.18
CA LYS A 184 -11.52 -6.53 -8.35
C LYS A 184 -11.43 -5.14 -9.00
N CYS A 185 -12.56 -4.59 -9.39
CA CYS A 185 -12.67 -3.19 -9.80
C CYS A 185 -12.90 -2.32 -8.56
N ARG A 186 -11.98 -1.41 -8.24
CA ARG A 186 -12.07 -0.60 -7.03
C ARG A 186 -12.67 0.77 -7.22
N SER A 187 -12.77 1.24 -8.46
CA SER A 187 -13.27 2.58 -8.72
C SER A 187 -14.03 2.66 -10.05
N PRO A 188 -14.94 3.63 -10.20
CA PRO A 188 -15.55 3.94 -11.50
C PRO A 188 -14.52 4.30 -12.58
N LEU A 189 -13.34 4.79 -12.18
CA LEU A 189 -12.26 5.12 -13.10
C LEU A 189 -11.62 3.86 -13.68
N GLU A 190 -11.36 2.87 -12.82
CA GLU A 190 -10.86 1.56 -13.25
C GLU A 190 -11.84 0.86 -14.18
N GLU A 191 -13.13 0.91 -13.87
CA GLU A 191 -14.16 0.31 -14.72
C GLU A 191 -14.10 0.84 -16.14
N LYS A 192 -14.08 2.17 -16.32
CA LYS A 192 -14.00 2.77 -17.66
C LYS A 192 -12.74 2.34 -18.41
N VAL A 193 -11.62 2.21 -17.72
CA VAL A 193 -10.38 1.72 -18.32
C VAL A 193 -10.51 0.27 -18.74
N MET A 194 -11.05 -0.60 -17.88
CA MET A 194 -11.21 -2.02 -18.19
C MET A 194 -12.25 -2.26 -19.29
N THR A 195 -13.33 -1.47 -19.35
CA THR A 195 -14.25 -1.46 -20.49
C THR A 195 -13.53 -1.12 -21.78
N ALA A 196 -12.72 -0.06 -21.79
CA ALA A 196 -11.95 0.33 -22.98
C ALA A 196 -10.96 -0.77 -23.41
N LEU A 197 -10.33 -1.47 -22.45
CA LEU A 197 -9.46 -2.62 -22.76
C LEU A 197 -10.22 -3.80 -23.35
N ASP A 198 -11.46 -4.05 -22.92
CA ASP A 198 -12.31 -5.09 -23.49
C ASP A 198 -12.72 -4.78 -24.93
N GLU A 199 -12.86 -3.50 -25.27
CA GLU A 199 -13.22 -3.01 -26.61
C GLU A 199 -12.01 -2.89 -27.57
N ASP A 200 -10.77 -2.83 -27.05
CA ASP A 200 -9.56 -2.64 -27.87
C ASP A 200 -9.06 -3.95 -28.48
N ASP A 201 -9.21 -4.12 -29.79
CA ASP A 201 -8.78 -5.32 -30.54
C ASP A 201 -7.27 -5.59 -30.49
N GLU A 202 -6.44 -4.57 -30.19
CA GLU A 202 -5.01 -4.78 -30.01
C GLU A 202 -4.67 -5.38 -28.64
N VAL A 203 -5.57 -5.32 -27.67
CA VAL A 203 -5.39 -5.91 -26.34
C VAL A 203 -5.79 -7.38 -26.37
N VAL A 204 -4.82 -8.24 -26.09
CA VAL A 204 -5.03 -9.69 -26.03
C VAL A 204 -5.38 -10.15 -24.62
N ALA A 205 -4.70 -9.58 -23.62
CA ALA A 205 -4.96 -9.93 -22.23
C ALA A 205 -4.57 -8.80 -21.26
N TYR A 206 -5.18 -8.78 -20.09
CA TYR A 206 -4.71 -7.98 -18.97
C TYR A 206 -4.89 -8.69 -17.61
N GLU A 207 -4.09 -8.25 -16.66
CA GLU A 207 -4.11 -8.69 -15.27
C GLU A 207 -4.42 -7.51 -14.36
N ILE A 208 -5.33 -7.70 -13.40
CA ILE A 208 -5.64 -6.73 -12.35
C ILE A 208 -4.71 -7.00 -11.18
N GLU A 209 -4.03 -5.96 -10.69
CA GLU A 209 -3.09 -6.05 -9.57
C GLU A 209 -2.02 -7.14 -9.73
N PRO A 210 -1.26 -7.08 -10.82
CA PRO A 210 -0.49 -8.21 -11.33
C PRO A 210 0.62 -8.67 -10.38
N PHE A 211 1.22 -7.74 -9.63
CA PHE A 211 2.33 -8.02 -8.72
C PHE A 211 2.55 -6.86 -7.74
N LYS A 212 3.41 -7.11 -6.76
CA LYS A 212 3.75 -6.16 -5.68
C LYS A 212 5.21 -5.74 -5.82
N ILE A 213 5.50 -4.44 -5.80
CA ILE A 213 6.87 -3.90 -5.80
C ILE A 213 7.17 -3.21 -4.48
N ARG A 214 8.42 -3.32 -4.02
CA ARG A 214 8.95 -2.55 -2.88
C ARG A 214 9.46 -1.22 -3.37
N PHE A 215 9.17 -0.12 -2.67
CA PHE A 215 9.70 1.19 -3.04
C PHE A 215 10.01 2.10 -1.85
N TRP A 216 10.87 3.07 -2.08
CA TRP A 216 11.14 4.16 -1.13
C TRP A 216 10.20 5.35 -1.33
N ALA A 217 9.53 5.76 -0.25
CA ALA A 217 8.80 7.01 -0.14
C ALA A 217 9.54 7.95 0.83
N GLY A 218 10.65 8.54 0.37
CA GLY A 218 11.61 9.23 1.24
C GLY A 218 12.39 8.23 2.09
N SER A 219 12.30 8.35 3.41
CA SER A 219 12.99 7.46 4.35
C SER A 219 12.20 6.21 4.74
N VAL A 220 10.99 6.03 4.21
CA VAL A 220 10.09 4.92 4.54
C VAL A 220 10.04 3.97 3.35
N GLN A 221 10.33 2.70 3.60
CA GLN A 221 10.06 1.65 2.63
C GLN A 221 8.57 1.31 2.69
N SER A 222 7.95 1.24 1.53
CA SER A 222 6.55 0.84 1.38
C SER A 222 6.44 -0.11 0.20
N PHE A 223 5.24 -0.57 -0.06
CA PHE A 223 4.97 -1.36 -1.23
C PHE A 223 3.86 -0.76 -2.05
N TYR A 224 3.96 -1.02 -3.35
CA TYR A 224 3.04 -0.53 -4.34
C TYR A 224 2.62 -1.70 -5.22
N MET A 225 1.35 -1.71 -5.59
CA MET A 225 0.74 -2.71 -6.43
C MET A 225 0.13 -1.95 -7.61
N PRO A 226 0.65 -2.13 -8.84
CA PRO A 226 0.11 -1.46 -10.01
C PRO A 226 -1.34 -1.86 -10.26
N ASP A 227 -2.11 -0.98 -10.89
CA ASP A 227 -3.52 -1.27 -11.16
C ASP A 227 -3.66 -2.39 -12.20
N LEU A 228 -2.93 -2.31 -13.33
CA LEU A 228 -3.01 -3.31 -14.41
C LEU A 228 -1.65 -3.68 -15.03
N LEU A 229 -1.57 -4.88 -15.60
CA LEU A 229 -0.57 -5.27 -16.62
C LEU A 229 -1.30 -5.67 -17.89
N VAL A 230 -1.11 -4.91 -18.97
CA VAL A 230 -1.77 -5.09 -20.27
C VAL A 230 -0.80 -5.74 -21.26
N THR A 231 -1.25 -6.75 -21.99
CA THR A 231 -0.51 -7.43 -23.06
C THR A 231 -1.20 -7.19 -24.39
N TYR A 232 -0.46 -6.57 -25.31
CA TYR A 232 -0.92 -6.28 -26.67
C TYR A 232 -0.56 -7.41 -27.65
N SER A 233 -1.26 -7.46 -28.78
CA SER A 233 -1.10 -8.45 -29.86
C SER A 233 0.29 -8.43 -30.49
N ASN A 234 0.96 -7.28 -30.48
CA ASN A 234 2.35 -7.12 -30.92
C ASN A 234 3.40 -7.60 -29.88
N GLY A 235 2.96 -8.18 -28.76
CA GLY A 235 3.82 -8.68 -27.68
C GLY A 235 4.25 -7.61 -26.67
N ARG A 236 3.92 -6.33 -26.90
CA ARG A 236 4.20 -5.23 -25.96
C ARG A 236 3.44 -5.47 -24.65
N LYS A 237 4.14 -5.29 -23.53
CA LYS A 237 3.57 -5.31 -22.18
C LYS A 237 3.66 -3.94 -21.53
N VAL A 238 2.53 -3.45 -21.04
CA VAL A 238 2.40 -2.13 -20.44
C VAL A 238 1.87 -2.28 -19.02
N ILE A 239 2.62 -1.79 -18.04
CA ILE A 239 2.12 -1.60 -16.68
C ILE A 239 1.35 -0.29 -16.67
N VAL A 240 0.11 -0.34 -16.21
CA VAL A 240 -0.78 0.83 -16.19
C VAL A 240 -1.12 1.18 -14.76
N GLU A 241 -0.94 2.45 -14.41
CA GLU A 241 -1.51 3.06 -13.21
C GLU A 241 -2.69 3.96 -13.61
N ILE A 242 -3.83 3.76 -12.96
CA ILE A 242 -5.05 4.51 -13.20
C ILE A 242 -5.19 5.59 -12.12
N LYS A 243 -5.19 6.86 -12.53
CA LYS A 243 -5.29 8.00 -11.60
C LYS A 243 -6.15 9.13 -12.15
N SER A 244 -6.74 9.89 -11.23
CA SER A 244 -7.36 11.16 -11.61
C SER A 244 -6.27 12.17 -12.01
N LYS A 245 -6.59 13.10 -12.92
CA LYS A 245 -5.65 14.16 -13.35
C LYS A 245 -5.11 15.00 -12.18
N ARG A 246 -5.87 15.09 -11.07
CA ARG A 246 -5.48 15.84 -9.86
C ARG A 246 -4.45 15.07 -9.04
N ASP A 247 -4.59 13.75 -8.96
CA ASP A 247 -3.75 12.90 -8.10
C ASP A 247 -2.39 12.59 -8.71
N VAL A 248 -2.24 12.68 -10.03
CA VAL A 248 -0.99 12.39 -10.75
C VAL A 248 0.18 13.22 -10.22
N SER A 249 -0.07 14.47 -9.81
CA SER A 249 0.97 15.39 -9.33
C SER A 249 1.32 15.23 -7.84
N LEU A 250 0.64 14.36 -7.10
CA LEU A 250 0.91 14.17 -5.67
C LEU A 250 2.28 13.53 -5.48
N ALA A 251 3.09 14.06 -4.56
CA ALA A 251 4.47 13.62 -4.33
C ALA A 251 4.59 12.10 -4.07
N ILE A 252 3.63 11.52 -3.34
CA ILE A 252 3.59 10.07 -3.08
C ILE A 252 3.34 9.26 -4.35
N ASN A 253 2.54 9.77 -5.28
CA ASN A 253 2.26 9.10 -6.55
C ASN A 253 3.47 9.24 -7.49
N LEU A 254 4.13 10.40 -7.52
CA LEU A 254 5.39 10.56 -8.26
C LEU A 254 6.46 9.57 -7.78
N ALA A 255 6.58 9.33 -6.47
CA ALA A 255 7.50 8.32 -5.93
C ALA A 255 7.14 6.90 -6.40
N LYS A 256 5.85 6.55 -6.42
CA LYS A 256 5.37 5.26 -6.96
C LYS A 256 5.69 5.13 -8.46
N PHE A 257 5.44 6.19 -9.23
CA PHE A 257 5.66 6.22 -10.68
C PHE A 257 7.13 6.02 -11.04
N GLN A 258 8.03 6.66 -10.29
CA GLN A 258 9.48 6.44 -10.43
C GLN A 258 9.85 4.98 -10.14
N ALA A 259 9.31 4.41 -9.05
CA ALA A 259 9.63 3.05 -8.67
C ALA A 259 9.15 2.01 -9.71
N ILE A 260 7.93 2.17 -10.21
CA ILE A 260 7.38 1.24 -11.19
C ILE A 260 7.96 1.42 -12.59
N GLU A 261 8.36 2.63 -12.97
CA GLU A 261 9.08 2.84 -14.22
C GLU A 261 10.43 2.09 -14.20
N GLN A 262 11.17 2.17 -13.09
CA GLN A 262 12.42 1.42 -12.94
C GLN A 262 12.16 -0.09 -13.03
N TYR A 263 11.16 -0.59 -12.32
CA TYR A 263 10.75 -2.00 -12.41
C TYR A 263 10.37 -2.40 -13.85
N ALA A 264 9.62 -1.55 -14.56
CA ALA A 264 9.17 -1.80 -15.91
C ALA A 264 10.36 -1.97 -16.87
N ILE A 265 11.32 -1.04 -16.84
CA ILE A 265 12.52 -1.07 -17.69
C ILE A 265 13.31 -2.36 -17.47
N GLU A 266 13.53 -2.74 -16.21
CA GLU A 266 14.32 -3.92 -15.86
C GLU A 266 13.67 -5.25 -16.29
N ASN A 267 12.34 -5.26 -16.43
CA ASN A 267 11.58 -6.44 -16.82
C ASN A 267 11.11 -6.42 -18.28
N GLY A 268 11.62 -5.47 -19.10
CA GLY A 268 11.27 -5.37 -20.52
C GLY A 268 9.82 -4.92 -20.75
N TYR A 269 9.25 -4.17 -19.81
CA TYR A 269 7.92 -3.57 -19.89
C TYR A 269 8.01 -2.07 -20.16
N THR A 270 6.87 -1.49 -20.50
CA THR A 270 6.67 -0.03 -20.49
C THR A 270 5.74 0.35 -19.34
N PHE A 271 5.78 1.60 -18.91
CA PHE A 271 4.95 2.11 -17.83
C PHE A 271 4.17 3.33 -18.29
N GLU A 272 2.87 3.34 -18.03
CA GLU A 272 1.97 4.42 -18.40
C GLU A 272 1.04 4.79 -17.24
N VAL A 273 0.69 6.08 -17.16
CA VAL A 273 -0.34 6.59 -16.24
C VAL A 273 -1.55 6.98 -17.05
N TRP A 274 -2.66 6.28 -16.83
CA TRP A 274 -3.89 6.50 -17.58
C TRP A 274 -4.89 7.32 -16.76
N THR A 275 -5.57 8.22 -17.47
CA THR A 275 -6.66 9.04 -16.92
C THR A 275 -7.86 8.96 -17.83
N VAL A 276 -9.05 9.20 -17.27
CA VAL A 276 -10.27 9.34 -18.06
C VAL A 276 -10.61 10.82 -18.21
N GLY A 277 -10.71 11.26 -19.47
CA GLY A 277 -11.07 12.62 -19.85
C GLY A 277 -12.59 12.84 -19.95
N PRO A 278 -12.99 14.06 -20.36
CA PRO A 278 -14.37 14.34 -20.75
C PRO A 278 -14.85 13.32 -21.80
N GLY A 279 -16.12 12.89 -21.68
CA GLY A 279 -16.68 11.89 -22.59
C GLY A 279 -16.23 10.44 -22.33
N GLY A 280 -15.48 10.17 -21.25
CA GLY A 280 -15.07 8.79 -20.91
C GLY A 280 -13.81 8.31 -21.64
N VAL A 281 -13.17 9.18 -22.43
CA VAL A 281 -11.99 8.81 -23.22
C VAL A 281 -10.80 8.51 -22.30
N VAL A 282 -10.28 7.28 -22.38
CA VAL A 282 -9.06 6.85 -21.68
C VAL A 282 -7.86 7.40 -22.43
N THR A 283 -6.94 8.05 -21.71
CA THR A 283 -5.72 8.62 -22.29
C THR A 283 -4.53 8.39 -21.37
N SER A 284 -3.40 8.01 -21.98
CA SER A 284 -2.10 8.02 -21.33
C SER A 284 -1.60 9.45 -21.17
N ILE A 285 -1.02 9.78 -20.02
CA ILE A 285 -0.46 11.10 -19.77
C ILE A 285 1.00 11.03 -19.35
N PRO A 286 1.83 12.01 -19.76
CA PRO A 286 3.18 12.12 -19.24
C PRO A 286 3.13 12.55 -17.77
N TRP A 287 3.80 11.78 -16.92
CA TRP A 287 3.90 12.08 -15.48
C TRP A 287 5.18 12.85 -15.13
N LYS A 288 6.21 12.79 -16.00
CA LYS A 288 7.51 13.48 -15.80
C LYS A 288 7.44 14.99 -16.03
N ASP A 289 6.69 15.44 -17.03
CA ASP A 289 6.63 16.85 -17.41
C ASP A 289 5.99 17.76 -16.35
N ARG A 290 5.24 17.17 -15.40
CA ARG A 290 4.56 17.91 -14.31
C ARG A 290 5.37 17.99 -13.01
N ALA A 291 6.43 17.19 -12.85
CA ALA A 291 7.24 17.22 -11.65
C ALA A 291 8.14 18.48 -11.59
N ILE A 292 8.58 18.97 -12.75
CA ILE A 292 9.61 20.01 -12.86
C ILE A 292 9.06 21.41 -12.51
N THR A 293 7.81 21.72 -12.87
CA THR A 293 7.22 23.06 -12.63
C THR A 293 6.97 23.38 -11.15
N SER A 294 6.84 22.37 -10.28
CA SER A 294 6.59 22.58 -8.84
C SER A 294 7.87 22.77 -8.01
N PHE A 295 9.02 22.32 -8.51
CA PHE A 295 10.30 22.37 -7.78
C PHE A 295 11.12 23.61 -8.15
N GLU A 296 11.13 24.02 -9.42
CA GLU A 296 11.87 25.21 -9.87
C GLU A 296 11.17 26.53 -9.50
N GLY A 297 9.84 26.54 -9.40
CA GLY A 297 9.08 27.72 -8.97
C GLY A 297 9.34 28.14 -7.51
N ARG A 298 9.91 27.24 -6.69
CA ARG A 298 10.20 27.51 -5.27
C ARG A 298 11.65 27.92 -4.99
N ARG A 299 12.58 27.70 -5.94
CA ARG A 299 13.96 28.18 -5.82
C ARG A 299 14.12 29.66 -6.18
N ARG A 300 13.10 30.32 -6.76
CA ARG A 300 13.14 31.77 -7.07
C ARG A 300 12.66 32.69 -5.95
N GLY A 301 12.38 32.17 -4.75
CA GLY A 301 11.83 32.97 -3.64
C GLY A 301 12.78 33.28 -2.47
N ILE A 302 13.95 32.64 -2.38
CA ILE A 302 14.89 32.87 -1.27
C ILE A 302 16.33 32.85 -1.80
N SER A 303 17.02 33.98 -1.61
CA SER A 303 18.43 34.28 -1.90
C SER A 303 18.78 34.88 -3.28
N SER A 304 18.60 36.20 -3.40
CA SER A 304 19.55 37.05 -4.14
C SER A 304 19.93 38.30 -3.32
N GLN A 305 20.49 38.06 -2.14
CA GLN A 305 21.44 38.96 -1.52
C GLN A 305 22.63 38.10 -1.05
N LYS A 306 23.45 37.66 -2.00
CA LYS A 306 24.85 37.33 -1.73
C LYS A 306 25.71 38.26 -2.57
N LYS A 307 26.25 39.21 -1.81
CA LYS A 307 27.35 40.12 -2.08
C LYS A 307 28.37 39.51 -3.05
N GLN A 308 28.60 40.23 -4.13
CA GLN A 308 29.66 40.06 -5.10
C GLN A 308 31.00 40.35 -4.42
N GLU A 309 31.76 39.33 -4.03
CA GLU A 309 33.17 39.43 -3.64
C GLU A 309 33.99 38.50 -4.53
N SER A 310 34.25 38.96 -5.77
CA SER A 310 35.24 38.36 -6.69
C SER A 310 36.19 39.46 -7.18
N GLY A 311 36.77 40.20 -6.24
CA GLY A 311 37.67 41.32 -6.51
C GLY A 311 38.99 41.31 -5.74
N CYS A 312 39.42 40.18 -5.15
CA CYS A 312 40.64 40.13 -4.35
C CYS A 312 41.74 39.19 -4.91
N LEU A 313 41.41 38.18 -5.72
CA LEU A 313 42.45 37.26 -6.24
C LEU A 313 43.28 37.87 -7.39
N THR A 314 42.67 38.72 -8.23
CA THR A 314 43.36 39.27 -9.41
C THR A 314 44.40 40.32 -9.04
N VAL A 315 44.16 41.08 -7.95
CA VAL A 315 45.11 42.12 -7.49
C VAL A 315 46.37 41.48 -6.90
N VAL A 316 46.24 40.36 -6.18
CA VAL A 316 47.40 39.65 -5.59
C VAL A 316 48.28 39.05 -6.68
N ILE A 317 47.69 38.47 -7.74
CA ILE A 317 48.47 37.88 -8.85
C ILE A 317 49.22 38.97 -9.63
N ILE A 318 48.59 40.13 -9.89
CA ILE A 318 49.26 41.26 -10.57
C ILE A 318 50.41 41.80 -9.72
N PHE A 319 50.24 41.90 -8.39
CA PHE A 319 51.29 42.38 -7.50
C PHE A 319 52.50 41.43 -7.45
N ILE A 320 52.28 40.11 -7.45
CA ILE A 320 53.36 39.11 -7.50
C ILE A 320 54.11 39.17 -8.84
N ILE A 321 53.41 39.35 -9.96
CA ILE A 321 54.03 39.49 -11.28
C ILE A 321 54.88 40.76 -11.36
N ILE A 322 54.42 41.89 -10.81
CA ILE A 322 55.19 43.14 -10.80
C ILE A 322 56.46 43.01 -9.96
N ILE A 323 56.38 42.40 -8.76
CA ILE A 323 57.56 42.15 -7.92
C ILE A 323 58.56 41.25 -8.65
N PHE A 324 58.09 40.19 -9.31
CA PHE A 324 58.96 39.30 -10.09
C PHE A 324 59.64 40.01 -11.25
N LEU A 325 58.92 40.87 -11.99
CA LEU A 325 59.48 41.64 -13.10
C LEU A 325 60.48 42.72 -12.64
N LEU A 326 60.30 43.29 -11.46
CA LEU A 326 61.26 44.22 -10.87
C LEU A 326 62.53 43.51 -10.37
N TRP A 327 62.41 42.28 -9.87
CA TRP A 327 63.55 41.49 -9.41
C TRP A 327 64.43 40.97 -10.56
N VAL A 328 63.84 40.69 -11.73
CA VAL A 328 64.59 40.22 -12.92
C VAL A 328 65.33 41.37 -13.64
N ARG A 329 65.05 42.63 -13.31
CA ARG A 329 65.67 43.82 -13.94
C ARG A 329 66.70 44.55 -13.07
N ALA A 330 66.92 44.13 -11.83
CA ALA A 330 67.95 44.66 -10.94
C ALA A 330 69.18 43.75 -10.94
#